data_AF-A0A968F5E2-F1
#
_entry.id   AF-A0A968F5E2-F1
#
_cell.length_a   1.000
_cell.length_b   1.000
_cell.length_c   1.000
_cell.angle_alpha   90.00
_cell.angle_beta   90.00
_cell.angle_gamma   90.00
#
_symmetry.space_group_name_H-M   'P 1'
#
loop_
_entity.id
_entity.type
_entity.pdbx_description
1 polymer ?
#
loop_
_entity_poly.entity_id
_entity_poly.type
_entity_poly.pdbx_seq_one_letter_code
_entity_poly.pdbx_strand_id
1 'polypeptide(L)'
;MGDLLGSFVVVMVLFIIPITLLGMVSPFAIRLAITKPEEAGAISGRIYAISTLGSFIGTFLPVLVLIPLLGTTNTFIAASIYLMAVALLGLGRAAGWRKVIIWLWMPILLAVFAVLWAGGAFKSTPGQVFEDETPYNYIEVVERNGYTMLRLNDGQGVHSIFHPEDLDYSGPWKQFLAGPFYLPDQRPEDVERIAIIGLAAGTVARQATEVFGDIPIDGYEIDPAIIEVGREYFGMNLANLNAYAVDGRWGLFTSENQYTLIGVDAYRPPYIPWHLTTQEFFQLTKEHLDDNGVLVINVGRSPTDRSLIDGLVTTLRTVFP
;
A
#
# COMPACT_ATOMS: atom_id res chain seq x y z
N MET A 1 20.12 1.61 2.75
CA MET A 1 20.45 0.25 2.27
C MET A 1 20.59 -0.77 3.39
N GLY A 2 21.11 -0.42 4.57
CA GLY A 2 21.27 -1.37 5.69
C GLY A 2 19.97 -2.08 6.10
N ASP A 3 18.89 -1.33 6.27
CA ASP A 3 17.61 -1.89 6.72
C ASP A 3 16.93 -2.76 5.65
N LEU A 4 16.93 -2.32 4.39
CA LEU A 4 16.43 -3.11 3.25
C LEU A 4 17.20 -4.41 3.07
N LEU A 5 18.54 -4.36 3.17
CA LEU A 5 19.39 -5.53 3.01
C LEU A 5 19.26 -6.48 4.23
N GLY A 6 19.11 -5.92 5.43
CA GLY A 6 18.81 -6.66 6.64
C GLY A 6 17.47 -7.40 6.54
N SER A 7 16.39 -6.70 6.22
CA SER A 7 15.06 -7.28 6.00
C SER A 7 15.09 -8.35 4.90
N PHE A 8 15.78 -8.09 3.79
CA PHE A 8 15.94 -9.06 2.71
C PHE A 8 16.63 -10.35 3.17
N VAL A 9 17.75 -10.24 3.90
CA VAL A 9 18.49 -11.40 4.41
C VAL A 9 17.65 -12.18 5.44
N VAL A 10 16.96 -11.49 6.35
CA VAL A 10 16.09 -12.12 7.36
C VAL A 10 14.97 -12.88 6.68
N VAL A 11 14.26 -12.27 5.73
CA VAL A 11 13.20 -12.92 4.95
C VAL A 11 13.78 -14.13 4.21
N MET A 12 14.93 -14.00 3.55
CA MET A 12 15.55 -15.12 2.84
C MET A 12 15.85 -16.29 3.77
N VAL A 13 16.48 -16.04 4.93
CA VAL A 13 16.82 -17.09 5.91
C VAL A 13 15.57 -17.72 6.52
N LEU A 14 14.54 -16.92 6.81
CA LEU A 14 13.30 -17.40 7.42
C LEU A 14 12.49 -18.27 6.44
N PHE A 15 12.47 -17.90 5.15
CA PHE A 15 11.65 -18.57 4.16
C PHE A 15 12.37 -19.67 3.37
N ILE A 16 13.72 -19.73 3.35
CA ILE A 16 14.45 -20.74 2.55
C ILE A 16 14.08 -22.17 2.93
N ILE A 17 14.03 -22.48 4.23
CA ILE A 17 13.70 -23.83 4.72
C ILE A 17 12.26 -24.22 4.35
N PRO A 18 11.21 -23.47 4.75
CA PRO A 18 9.84 -23.88 4.47
C PRO A 18 9.52 -23.92 2.97
N ILE A 19 10.01 -22.95 2.18
CA ILE A 19 9.77 -22.93 0.72
C ILE A 19 10.49 -24.11 0.06
N THR A 20 11.72 -24.44 0.45
CA THR A 20 12.44 -25.60 -0.10
C THR A 20 11.70 -26.90 0.21
N LEU A 21 11.23 -27.08 1.46
CA LEU A 21 10.48 -28.28 1.86
C LEU A 21 9.15 -28.40 1.09
N LEU A 22 8.41 -27.30 0.90
CA LEU A 22 7.19 -27.28 0.10
C LEU A 22 7.47 -27.55 -1.39
N GLY A 23 8.53 -26.96 -1.94
CA GLY A 23 8.94 -27.17 -3.34
C GLY A 23 9.38 -28.61 -3.63
N MET A 24 9.89 -29.33 -2.63
CA MET A 24 10.27 -30.74 -2.75
C MET A 24 9.07 -31.70 -2.82
N VAL A 25 7.86 -31.29 -2.47
CA VAL A 25 6.67 -32.16 -2.48
C VAL A 25 6.42 -32.75 -3.86
N SER A 26 6.47 -31.96 -4.93
CA SER A 26 6.21 -32.43 -6.30
C SER A 26 7.27 -33.43 -6.79
N PRO A 27 8.59 -33.17 -6.71
CA PRO A 27 9.62 -34.17 -7.03
C PRO A 27 9.51 -35.48 -6.23
N PHE A 28 9.24 -35.42 -4.93
CA PHE A 28 9.05 -36.62 -4.11
C PHE A 28 7.80 -37.41 -4.53
N ALA A 29 6.68 -36.72 -4.79
CA ALA A 29 5.45 -37.35 -5.26
C ALA A 29 5.67 -38.06 -6.61
N ILE A 30 6.38 -37.42 -7.54
CA ILE A 30 6.74 -38.02 -8.84
C ILE A 30 7.57 -39.29 -8.61
N ARG A 31 8.62 -39.20 -7.79
CA ARG A 31 9.50 -40.35 -7.53
C ARG A 31 8.79 -41.52 -6.85
N LEU A 32 7.82 -41.25 -5.97
CA LEU A 32 7.01 -42.28 -5.30
C LEU A 32 5.93 -42.89 -6.21
N ALA A 33 5.39 -42.10 -7.14
CA ALA A 33 4.33 -42.55 -8.05
C ALA A 33 4.86 -43.35 -9.25
N ILE A 34 6.09 -43.08 -9.70
CA ILE A 34 6.71 -43.82 -10.81
C ILE A 34 7.12 -45.22 -10.31
N THR A 35 6.34 -46.22 -10.71
CA THR A 35 6.64 -47.65 -10.46
C THR A 35 7.16 -48.36 -11.71
N LYS A 36 6.88 -47.81 -12.90
CA LYS A 36 7.35 -48.31 -14.20
C LYS A 36 7.94 -47.18 -15.05
N PRO A 37 9.07 -47.41 -15.75
CA PRO A 37 9.70 -46.37 -16.59
C PRO A 37 8.80 -45.83 -17.70
N GLU A 38 7.93 -46.68 -18.26
CA GLU A 38 7.03 -46.36 -19.37
C GLU A 38 5.95 -45.33 -18.99
N GLU A 39 5.56 -45.27 -17.71
CA GLU A 39 4.52 -44.37 -17.19
C GLU A 39 5.09 -43.04 -16.68
N ALA A 40 6.43 -42.89 -16.69
CA ALA A 40 7.11 -41.75 -16.09
C ALA A 40 6.66 -40.40 -16.65
N GLY A 41 6.50 -40.31 -17.99
CA GLY A 41 6.05 -39.09 -18.66
C GLY A 41 4.62 -38.70 -18.28
N ALA A 42 3.69 -39.66 -18.29
CA ALA A 42 2.28 -39.40 -17.98
C ALA A 42 2.07 -39.05 -16.50
N ILE A 43 2.73 -39.75 -15.58
CA ILE A 43 2.66 -39.49 -14.14
C ILE A 43 3.26 -38.12 -13.81
N SER A 44 4.44 -37.83 -14.35
CA SER A 44 5.09 -36.52 -14.16
C SER A 44 4.20 -35.39 -14.70
N GLY A 45 3.64 -35.54 -15.91
CA GLY A 45 2.74 -34.56 -16.50
C GLY A 45 1.50 -34.28 -15.66
N ARG A 46 0.83 -35.33 -15.12
CA ARG A 46 -0.35 -35.14 -14.23
C ARG A 46 0.00 -34.43 -12.94
N ILE A 47 1.11 -34.79 -12.28
CA ILE A 47 1.53 -34.13 -11.04
C ILE A 47 1.90 -32.67 -11.29
N TYR A 48 2.61 -32.37 -12.39
CA TYR A 48 2.91 -30.99 -12.77
C TYR A 48 1.66 -30.17 -13.09
N ALA A 49 0.66 -30.75 -13.77
CA ALA A 49 -0.60 -30.08 -14.05
C ALA A 49 -1.36 -29.72 -12.75
N ILE A 50 -1.43 -30.65 -11.79
CA ILE A 50 -2.03 -30.40 -10.47
C ILE A 50 -1.24 -29.32 -9.72
N SER A 51 0.09 -29.40 -9.72
CA SER A 51 0.95 -28.40 -9.07
C SER A 51 0.73 -27.01 -9.66
N THR A 52 0.61 -26.91 -10.99
CA THR A 52 0.41 -25.63 -11.68
C THR A 52 -0.95 -25.02 -11.34
N LEU A 53 -2.02 -25.83 -11.35
CA LEU A 53 -3.35 -25.39 -10.95
C LEU A 53 -3.37 -24.96 -9.47
N GLY A 54 -2.72 -25.75 -8.61
CA GLY A 54 -2.57 -25.43 -7.19
C GLY A 54 -1.81 -24.12 -6.96
N SER A 55 -0.71 -23.89 -7.67
CA SER A 55 0.05 -22.63 -7.59
C SER A 55 -0.74 -21.44 -8.12
N PHE A 56 -1.53 -21.62 -9.18
CA PHE A 56 -2.44 -20.58 -9.67
C PHE A 56 -3.45 -20.19 -8.58
N ILE A 57 -4.16 -21.17 -8.01
CA ILE A 57 -5.12 -20.92 -6.92
C ILE A 57 -4.41 -20.31 -5.71
N GLY A 58 -3.26 -20.86 -5.32
CA GLY A 58 -2.46 -20.39 -4.19
C GLY A 58 -1.85 -19.01 -4.38
N THR A 59 -1.78 -18.48 -5.60
CA THR A 59 -1.34 -17.11 -5.87
C THR A 59 -2.51 -16.14 -5.81
N PHE A 60 -3.64 -16.47 -6.43
CA PHE A 60 -4.79 -15.57 -6.52
C PHE A 60 -5.67 -15.58 -5.26
N LEU A 61 -5.86 -16.73 -4.62
CA LEU A 61 -6.75 -16.85 -3.46
C LEU A 61 -6.26 -15.99 -2.27
N PRO A 62 -4.97 -15.99 -1.88
CA PRO A 62 -4.51 -15.11 -0.82
C PRO A 62 -4.66 -13.63 -1.19
N VAL A 63 -4.26 -13.25 -2.41
CA VAL A 63 -4.19 -11.84 -2.81
C VAL A 63 -5.56 -11.22 -3.05
N LEU A 64 -6.48 -11.94 -3.69
CA LEU A 64 -7.78 -11.39 -4.10
C LEU A 64 -8.90 -11.65 -3.08
N VAL A 65 -8.72 -12.59 -2.16
CA VAL A 65 -9.81 -13.03 -1.26
C VAL A 65 -9.36 -13.03 0.20
N LEU A 66 -8.30 -13.76 0.56
CA LEU A 66 -7.98 -13.93 1.98
C LEU A 66 -7.42 -12.66 2.62
N ILE A 67 -6.45 -12.00 2.00
CA ILE A 67 -5.84 -10.77 2.55
C ILE A 67 -6.88 -9.65 2.64
N PRO A 68 -7.71 -9.36 1.60
CA PRO A 68 -8.73 -8.33 1.71
C PRO A 68 -9.82 -8.60 2.75
N LEU A 69 -10.13 -9.87 3.05
CA LEU A 69 -11.23 -10.23 3.97
C LEU A 69 -10.77 -10.52 5.40
N LEU A 70 -9.56 -11.06 5.57
CA LEU A 70 -9.06 -11.55 6.84
C LEU A 70 -7.84 -10.76 7.34
N GLY A 71 -7.21 -9.94 6.49
CA GLY A 71 -5.91 -9.34 6.74
C GLY A 71 -4.75 -10.32 6.51
N THR A 72 -3.53 -9.82 6.55
CA THR A 72 -2.32 -10.60 6.22
C THR A 72 -2.06 -11.67 7.27
N THR A 73 -2.15 -11.32 8.56
CA THR A 73 -1.84 -12.23 9.67
C THR A 73 -2.77 -13.44 9.71
N ASN A 74 -4.07 -13.22 9.61
CA ASN A 74 -5.04 -14.32 9.61
C ASN A 74 -4.94 -15.16 8.35
N THR A 75 -4.54 -14.58 7.21
CA THR A 75 -4.23 -15.34 6.00
C THR A 75 -3.08 -16.32 6.21
N PHE A 76 -1.99 -15.90 6.88
CA PHE A 76 -0.88 -16.80 7.23
C PHE A 76 -1.31 -17.89 8.20
N ILE A 77 -2.12 -17.56 9.21
CA ILE A 77 -2.65 -18.54 10.17
C ILE A 77 -3.54 -19.56 9.44
N ALA A 78 -4.45 -19.11 8.58
CA ALA A 78 -5.33 -19.97 7.80
C ALA A 78 -4.55 -20.92 6.88
N ALA A 79 -3.54 -20.40 6.16
CA ALA A 79 -2.66 -21.20 5.31
C ALA A 79 -1.86 -22.23 6.14
N SER A 80 -1.36 -21.83 7.31
CA SER A 80 -0.63 -22.72 8.23
C SER A 80 -1.52 -23.85 8.75
N ILE A 81 -2.76 -23.53 9.15
CA ILE A 81 -3.75 -24.52 9.59
C ILE A 81 -4.08 -25.48 8.45
N TYR A 82 -4.29 -24.96 7.24
CA TYR A 82 -4.58 -25.79 6.06
C TYR A 82 -3.43 -26.77 5.75
N LEU A 83 -2.19 -26.28 5.66
CA LEU A 83 -1.03 -27.14 5.39
C LEU A 83 -0.82 -28.18 6.49
N MET A 84 -0.99 -27.79 7.75
CA MET A 84 -0.90 -28.70 8.88
C MET A 84 -1.99 -29.77 8.85
N ALA A 85 -3.23 -29.39 8.54
CA ALA A 85 -4.34 -30.34 8.41
C ALA A 85 -4.03 -31.38 7.33
N VAL A 86 -3.57 -30.95 6.14
CA VAL A 86 -3.16 -31.84 5.06
C VAL A 86 -2.04 -32.79 5.51
N ALA A 87 -1.01 -32.27 6.20
CA ALA A 87 0.10 -33.07 6.69
C ALA A 87 -0.32 -34.13 7.74
N LEU A 88 -1.13 -33.74 8.74
CA LEU A 88 -1.58 -34.65 9.79
C LEU A 88 -2.55 -35.72 9.26
N LEU A 89 -3.47 -35.34 8.36
CA LEU A 89 -4.36 -36.29 7.69
C LEU A 89 -3.58 -37.28 6.81
N GLY A 90 -2.57 -36.80 6.09
CA GLY A 90 -1.65 -37.64 5.30
C GLY A 90 -0.87 -38.61 6.17
N LEU A 91 -0.30 -38.14 7.28
CA LEU A 91 0.43 -38.97 8.24
C LEU A 91 -0.48 -40.03 8.88
N GLY A 92 -1.71 -39.67 9.26
CA GLY A 92 -2.69 -40.60 9.81
C GLY A 92 -3.05 -41.73 8.85
N ARG A 93 -3.22 -41.41 7.56
CA ARG A 93 -3.49 -42.40 6.51
C ARG A 93 -2.29 -43.29 6.18
N ALA A 94 -1.08 -42.73 6.11
CA ALA A 94 0.10 -43.46 5.65
C ALA A 94 0.80 -44.25 6.76
N ALA A 95 0.84 -43.72 7.98
CA ALA A 95 1.65 -44.26 9.08
C ALA A 95 0.87 -44.54 10.38
N GLY A 96 -0.45 -44.33 10.36
CA GLY A 96 -1.38 -44.61 11.46
C GLY A 96 -1.59 -43.45 12.44
N TRP A 97 -2.81 -43.35 12.98
CA TRP A 97 -3.24 -42.26 13.87
C TRP A 97 -2.46 -42.17 15.19
N ARG A 98 -1.80 -43.25 15.63
CA ARG A 98 -0.92 -43.20 16.81
C ARG A 98 0.25 -42.24 16.61
N LYS A 99 0.79 -42.12 15.39
CA LYS A 99 1.87 -41.17 15.10
C LYS A 99 1.36 -39.73 15.04
N VAL A 100 0.11 -39.51 14.63
CA VAL A 100 -0.51 -38.17 14.63
C VAL A 100 -0.58 -37.60 16.03
N ILE A 101 -0.87 -38.44 17.04
CA ILE A 101 -0.92 -38.01 18.45
C ILE A 101 0.40 -37.35 18.90
N ILE A 102 1.54 -37.87 18.45
CA ILE A 102 2.87 -37.32 18.78
C ILE A 102 3.03 -35.88 18.26
N TRP A 103 2.32 -35.51 17.18
CA TRP A 103 2.40 -34.20 16.55
C TRP A 103 1.25 -33.25 16.92
N LEU A 104 0.34 -33.65 17.82
CA LEU A 104 -0.78 -32.79 18.24
C LEU A 104 -0.36 -31.52 19.00
N TRP A 105 0.89 -31.44 19.46
CA TRP A 105 1.44 -30.21 20.00
C TRP A 105 1.54 -29.09 18.96
N MET A 106 1.68 -29.40 17.67
CA MET A 106 1.78 -28.40 16.60
C MET A 106 0.48 -27.59 16.44
N PRO A 107 -0.72 -28.21 16.36
CA PRO A 107 -1.98 -27.46 16.41
C PRO A 107 -2.16 -26.62 17.66
N ILE A 108 -1.78 -27.14 18.82
CA ILE A 108 -1.89 -26.41 20.08
C ILE A 108 -0.98 -25.18 20.05
N LEU A 109 0.25 -25.33 19.57
CA LEU A 109 1.21 -24.24 19.44
C LEU A 109 0.69 -23.15 18.48
N LEU A 110 0.15 -23.54 17.33
CA LEU A 110 -0.47 -22.58 16.40
C LEU A 110 -1.68 -21.88 17.00
N ALA A 111 -2.52 -22.59 17.76
CA ALA A 111 -3.66 -21.98 18.45
C ALA A 111 -3.19 -20.98 19.53
N VAL A 112 -2.14 -21.31 20.28
CA VAL A 112 -1.52 -20.39 21.25
C VAL A 112 -0.97 -19.16 20.54
N PHE A 113 -0.22 -19.33 19.45
CA PHE A 113 0.28 -18.18 18.66
C PHE A 113 -0.85 -17.32 18.12
N ALA A 114 -1.89 -17.94 17.55
CA ALA A 114 -3.06 -17.23 17.06
C ALA A 114 -3.72 -16.39 18.17
N VAL A 115 -3.91 -16.94 19.36
CA VAL A 115 -4.50 -16.20 20.50
C VAL A 115 -3.58 -15.09 21.01
N LEU A 116 -2.28 -15.35 21.12
CA LEU A 116 -1.31 -14.34 21.59
C LEU A 116 -1.16 -13.17 20.62
N TRP A 117 -1.35 -13.41 19.32
CA TRP A 117 -1.19 -12.40 18.27
C TRP A 117 -2.51 -11.79 17.77
N ALA A 118 -3.67 -12.38 18.07
CA ALA A 118 -4.97 -11.90 17.61
C ALA A 118 -5.38 -10.51 18.13
N GLY A 119 -4.62 -9.91 19.04
CA GLY A 119 -4.89 -8.57 19.57
C GLY A 119 -3.64 -7.77 19.96
N GLY A 120 -2.45 -8.17 19.47
CA GLY A 120 -1.23 -7.41 19.68
C GLY A 120 -1.10 -6.33 18.62
N ALA A 121 -0.69 -5.13 19.02
CA ALA A 121 -0.40 -4.07 18.05
C ALA A 121 0.72 -4.52 17.10
N PHE A 122 0.53 -4.37 15.79
CA PHE A 122 1.53 -4.78 14.80
C PHE A 122 2.83 -4.01 14.97
N LYS A 123 2.72 -2.75 15.42
CA LYS A 123 3.85 -1.93 15.85
C LYS A 123 3.68 -1.52 17.31
N SER A 124 4.79 -1.28 17.97
CA SER A 124 4.82 -0.72 19.32
C SER A 124 5.46 0.67 19.27
N THR A 125 4.81 1.58 18.56
CA THR A 125 5.29 2.97 18.45
C THR A 125 4.78 3.80 19.63
N PRO A 126 5.66 4.50 20.38
CA PRO A 126 5.21 5.42 21.42
C PRO A 126 4.29 6.51 20.87
N GLY A 127 3.14 6.71 21.51
CA GLY A 127 2.13 7.69 21.07
C GLY A 127 1.19 7.17 19.98
N GLN A 128 1.28 5.90 19.59
CA GLN A 128 0.32 5.29 18.68
C GLN A 128 -1.08 5.26 19.31
N VAL A 129 -2.05 5.84 18.60
CA VAL A 129 -3.45 5.90 19.04
C VAL A 129 -4.37 5.05 18.17
N PHE A 130 -3.95 4.74 16.94
CA PHE A 130 -4.70 3.91 16.00
C PHE A 130 -3.76 3.11 15.10
N GLU A 131 -4.17 1.91 14.74
CA GLU A 131 -3.61 1.13 13.64
C GLU A 131 -4.69 0.32 12.92
N ASP A 132 -4.49 0.12 11.62
CA ASP A 132 -5.31 -0.78 10.81
C ASP A 132 -4.53 -1.30 9.59
N GLU A 133 -5.00 -2.37 8.98
CA GLU A 133 -4.45 -2.92 7.73
C GLU A 133 -5.53 -3.00 6.65
N THR A 134 -5.28 -2.36 5.52
CA THR A 134 -6.13 -2.40 4.34
C THR A 134 -5.43 -3.12 3.19
N PRO A 135 -6.15 -3.46 2.09
CA PRO A 135 -5.51 -3.97 0.87
C PRO A 135 -4.47 -3.01 0.27
N TYR A 136 -4.48 -1.73 0.65
CA TYR A 136 -3.58 -0.70 0.11
C TYR A 136 -2.43 -0.40 1.06
N ASN A 137 -2.72 -0.20 2.35
CA ASN A 137 -1.76 0.30 3.33
C ASN A 137 -1.93 -0.37 4.69
N TYR A 138 -0.80 -0.50 5.40
CA TYR A 138 -0.83 -0.52 6.85
C TYR A 138 -0.89 0.92 7.35
N ILE A 139 -1.91 1.26 8.13
CA ILE A 139 -2.22 2.60 8.62
C ILE A 139 -1.81 2.70 10.09
N GLU A 140 -1.13 3.78 10.44
CA GLU A 140 -0.70 4.06 11.81
C GLU A 140 -0.90 5.55 12.12
N VAL A 141 -1.63 5.86 13.19
CA VAL A 141 -1.78 7.24 13.69
C VAL A 141 -1.02 7.38 15.00
N VAL A 142 -0.15 8.38 15.05
CA VAL A 142 0.68 8.68 16.21
C VAL A 142 0.42 10.11 16.68
N GLU A 143 0.12 10.26 17.97
CA GLU A 143 0.02 11.54 18.64
C GLU A 143 1.27 11.82 19.48
N ARG A 144 1.87 12.98 19.25
CA ARG A 144 3.05 13.42 20.00
C ARG A 144 3.11 14.94 20.07
N ASN A 145 3.27 15.47 21.29
CA ASN A 145 3.41 16.91 21.54
C ASN A 145 2.25 17.74 20.94
N GLY A 146 1.01 17.21 20.95
CA GLY A 146 -0.16 17.88 20.36
C GLY A 146 -0.32 17.71 18.85
N TYR A 147 0.65 17.09 18.16
CA TYR A 147 0.56 16.79 16.74
C TYR A 147 0.07 15.36 16.52
N THR A 148 -0.87 15.23 15.59
CA THR A 148 -1.31 13.95 15.05
C THR A 148 -0.58 13.70 13.74
N MET A 149 0.02 12.52 13.57
CA MET A 149 0.81 12.15 12.39
C MET A 149 0.31 10.83 11.79
N LEU A 150 0.07 10.84 10.48
CA LEU A 150 -0.27 9.64 9.70
C LEU A 150 1.02 9.01 9.19
N ARG A 151 1.22 7.74 9.50
CA ARG A 151 2.34 6.92 9.02
C ARG A 151 1.76 5.72 8.29
N LEU A 152 2.26 5.46 7.09
CA LEU A 152 1.82 4.33 6.28
C LEU A 152 2.96 3.31 6.12
N ASN A 153 2.60 2.03 6.02
CA ASN A 153 3.49 0.91 5.75
C ASN A 153 4.68 0.87 6.73
N ASP A 154 5.93 1.01 6.26
CA ASP A 154 7.13 0.97 7.11
C ASP A 154 7.20 2.14 8.11
N GLY A 155 6.36 3.16 7.96
CA GLY A 155 6.28 4.32 8.86
C GLY A 155 7.50 5.24 8.81
N GLN A 156 8.39 5.10 7.81
CA GLN A 156 9.55 5.97 7.65
C GLN A 156 9.15 7.41 7.30
N GLY A 157 8.03 7.58 6.59
CA GLY A 157 7.49 8.89 6.20
C GLY A 157 6.23 9.26 6.99
N VAL A 158 6.10 10.56 7.29
CA VAL A 158 4.83 11.16 7.74
C VAL A 158 4.07 11.58 6.48
N HIS A 159 2.89 11.00 6.27
CA HIS A 159 2.05 11.22 5.09
C HIS A 159 1.00 12.31 5.31
N SER A 160 0.67 12.59 6.55
CA SER A 160 -0.14 13.74 6.97
C SER A 160 0.20 14.12 8.38
N ILE A 161 0.01 15.39 8.69
CA ILE A 161 0.19 15.96 10.02
C ILE A 161 -0.93 16.95 10.30
N PHE A 162 -1.35 17.00 11.55
CA PHE A 162 -2.41 17.86 12.03
C PHE A 162 -2.05 18.42 13.41
N HIS A 163 -2.35 19.70 13.61
CA HIS A 163 -2.39 20.35 14.90
C HIS A 163 -3.60 21.28 14.95
N PRO A 164 -4.40 21.35 16.02
CA PRO A 164 -5.61 22.18 16.06
C PRO A 164 -5.35 23.66 15.77
N GLU A 165 -4.24 24.19 16.29
CA GLU A 165 -3.91 25.64 16.23
C GLU A 165 -2.75 25.98 15.29
N ASP A 166 -1.98 24.98 14.83
CA ASP A 166 -0.80 25.22 13.99
C ASP A 166 -1.06 24.69 12.57
N LEU A 167 -0.69 25.51 11.60
CA LEU A 167 -0.86 25.27 10.18
C LEU A 167 0.47 25.25 9.42
N ASP A 168 1.62 25.64 10.01
CA ASP A 168 2.94 25.51 9.38
C ASP A 168 3.74 24.35 9.98
N TYR A 169 3.55 23.18 9.37
CA TYR A 169 4.22 21.95 9.78
C TYR A 169 5.70 21.86 9.34
N SER A 170 6.25 22.90 8.69
CA SER A 170 7.60 22.89 8.12
C SER A 170 7.88 21.71 7.16
N GLY A 171 6.81 21.12 6.60
CA GLY A 171 6.84 19.98 5.70
C GLY A 171 6.68 20.36 4.23
N PRO A 172 6.69 19.36 3.32
CA PRO A 172 6.55 19.59 1.88
C PRO A 172 5.16 20.09 1.48
N TRP A 173 4.12 19.85 2.28
CA TRP A 173 2.73 20.18 1.95
C TRP A 173 2.50 21.67 1.60
N LYS A 174 3.21 22.59 2.26
CA LYS A 174 3.11 24.03 1.94
C LYS A 174 3.67 24.40 0.56
N GLN A 175 4.53 23.56 -0.03
CA GLN A 175 5.09 23.82 -1.37
C GLN A 175 4.02 23.71 -2.46
N PHE A 176 2.96 22.92 -2.25
CA PHE A 176 1.82 22.87 -3.17
C PHE A 176 1.13 24.23 -3.29
N LEU A 177 1.03 24.96 -2.18
CA LEU A 177 0.37 26.28 -2.13
C LEU A 177 1.20 27.36 -2.82
N ALA A 178 2.51 27.16 -2.95
CA ALA A 178 3.38 28.08 -3.67
C ALA A 178 3.26 27.93 -5.20
N GLY A 179 2.73 26.81 -5.69
CA GLY A 179 2.69 26.47 -7.11
C GLY A 179 2.09 27.56 -8.01
N PRO A 180 0.86 28.04 -7.74
CA PRO A 180 0.20 29.04 -8.59
C PRO A 180 1.04 30.32 -8.78
N PHE A 181 1.80 30.71 -7.75
CA PHE A 181 2.61 31.93 -7.75
C PHE A 181 3.92 31.83 -8.55
N TYR A 182 4.21 30.69 -9.20
CA TYR A 182 5.26 30.61 -10.21
C TYR A 182 4.82 31.19 -11.57
N LEU A 183 3.52 31.37 -11.78
CA LEU A 183 2.99 32.13 -12.90
C LEU A 183 3.01 33.64 -12.58
N PRO A 184 3.29 34.50 -13.57
CA PRO A 184 3.32 35.94 -13.36
C PRO A 184 1.92 36.48 -12.99
N ASP A 185 1.91 37.54 -12.18
CA ASP A 185 0.71 38.32 -11.82
C ASP A 185 -0.43 37.53 -11.14
N GLN A 186 -0.16 36.33 -10.60
CA GLN A 186 -1.13 35.55 -9.83
C GLN A 186 -1.29 36.05 -8.40
N ARG A 187 -2.53 36.08 -7.93
CA ARG A 187 -2.92 36.40 -6.55
C ARG A 187 -3.70 35.23 -5.96
N PRO A 188 -3.77 35.11 -4.61
CA PRO A 188 -4.50 34.01 -3.98
C PRO A 188 -5.96 33.88 -4.44
N GLU A 189 -6.62 35.00 -4.71
CA GLU A 189 -8.00 35.04 -5.21
C GLU A 189 -8.18 34.50 -6.64
N ASP A 190 -7.10 34.31 -7.39
CA ASP A 190 -7.15 33.77 -8.75
C ASP A 190 -7.16 32.22 -8.75
N VAL A 191 -6.98 31.57 -7.59
CA VAL A 191 -7.11 30.11 -7.42
C VAL A 191 -8.57 29.76 -7.16
N GLU A 192 -9.22 29.07 -8.11
CA GLU A 192 -10.67 28.83 -8.04
C GLU A 192 -11.05 27.39 -7.66
N ARG A 193 -10.22 26.40 -7.99
CA ARG A 193 -10.45 24.99 -7.66
C ARG A 193 -9.16 24.19 -7.59
N ILE A 194 -9.09 23.25 -6.65
CA ILE A 194 -7.91 22.40 -6.42
C ILE A 194 -8.27 20.92 -6.58
N ALA A 195 -7.42 20.17 -7.28
CA ALA A 195 -7.41 18.70 -7.22
C ALA A 195 -6.19 18.22 -6.41
N ILE A 196 -6.38 17.25 -5.53
CA ILE A 196 -5.30 16.59 -4.78
C ILE A 196 -5.33 15.10 -5.08
N ILE A 197 -4.35 14.62 -5.84
CA ILE A 197 -4.13 13.21 -6.15
C ILE A 197 -3.23 12.62 -5.06
N GLY A 198 -3.78 11.75 -4.23
CA GLY A 198 -3.17 11.33 -2.97
C GLY A 198 -3.53 12.31 -1.84
N LEU A 199 -4.80 12.31 -1.45
CA LEU A 199 -5.30 13.22 -0.40
C LEU A 199 -4.72 12.90 0.99
N ALA A 200 -4.42 11.63 1.27
CA ALA A 200 -4.07 11.15 2.59
C ALA A 200 -5.10 11.64 3.64
N ALA A 201 -4.64 12.13 4.80
CA ALA A 201 -5.52 12.69 5.83
C ALA A 201 -5.73 14.22 5.72
N GLY A 202 -5.51 14.79 4.53
CA GLY A 202 -6.02 16.13 4.20
C GLY A 202 -5.15 17.31 4.65
N THR A 203 -3.87 17.12 4.98
CA THR A 203 -2.97 18.21 5.39
C THR A 203 -2.90 19.32 4.33
N VAL A 204 -2.70 18.96 3.06
CA VAL A 204 -2.67 19.94 1.95
C VAL A 204 -4.01 20.65 1.81
N ALA A 205 -5.12 19.91 1.86
CA ALA A 205 -6.46 20.48 1.75
C ALA A 205 -6.74 21.51 2.84
N ARG A 206 -6.38 21.21 4.09
CA ARG A 206 -6.55 22.14 5.21
C ARG A 206 -5.73 23.42 5.05
N GLN A 207 -4.45 23.29 4.66
CA GLN A 207 -3.62 24.48 4.44
C GLN A 207 -4.11 25.28 3.21
N ALA A 208 -4.63 24.60 2.18
CA ALA A 208 -5.22 25.25 1.01
C ALA A 208 -6.48 26.05 1.35
N THR A 209 -7.40 25.50 2.17
CA THR A 209 -8.58 26.25 2.64
C THR A 209 -8.18 27.50 3.43
N GLU A 210 -7.12 27.43 4.25
CA GLU A 210 -6.64 28.62 4.97
C GLU A 210 -6.09 29.70 4.02
N VAL A 211 -5.33 29.30 3.00
CA VAL A 211 -4.63 30.25 2.12
C VAL A 211 -5.53 30.82 1.01
N PHE A 212 -6.38 30.00 0.42
CA PHE A 212 -7.21 30.36 -0.74
C PHE A 212 -8.69 30.55 -0.40
N GLY A 213 -9.10 30.25 0.85
CA GLY A 213 -10.49 30.32 1.29
C GLY A 213 -11.30 29.07 0.95
N ASP A 214 -12.63 29.18 1.09
CA ASP A 214 -13.59 28.07 0.90
C ASP A 214 -13.83 27.69 -0.58
N ILE A 215 -12.78 27.65 -1.40
CA ILE A 215 -12.84 27.19 -2.79
C ILE A 215 -13.00 25.67 -2.86
N PRO A 216 -13.67 25.09 -3.86
CA PRO A 216 -13.84 23.64 -3.94
C PRO A 216 -12.50 22.89 -4.08
N ILE A 217 -12.34 21.84 -3.27
CA ILE A 217 -11.19 20.94 -3.29
C ILE A 217 -11.68 19.52 -3.57
N ASP A 218 -11.20 18.91 -4.64
CA ASP A 218 -11.45 17.50 -4.96
C ASP A 218 -10.22 16.67 -4.57
N GLY A 219 -10.34 15.86 -3.52
CA GLY A 219 -9.27 15.00 -3.02
C GLY A 219 -9.51 13.56 -3.40
N TYR A 220 -8.59 12.94 -4.13
CA TYR A 220 -8.64 11.53 -4.53
C TYR A 220 -7.69 10.71 -3.67
N GLU A 221 -8.24 9.77 -2.91
CA GLU A 221 -7.51 8.81 -2.09
C GLU A 221 -7.97 7.39 -2.43
N ILE A 222 -7.03 6.51 -2.72
CA ILE A 222 -7.35 5.14 -3.14
C ILE A 222 -7.85 4.29 -1.97
N ASP A 223 -7.39 4.62 -0.76
CA ASP A 223 -7.69 3.89 0.46
C ASP A 223 -8.84 4.55 1.26
N PRO A 224 -10.07 4.00 1.23
CA PRO A 224 -11.21 4.59 1.93
C PRO A 224 -10.99 4.69 3.45
N ALA A 225 -10.22 3.79 4.06
CA ALA A 225 -9.96 3.85 5.50
C ALA A 225 -9.08 5.07 5.87
N ILE A 226 -8.21 5.53 4.97
CA ILE A 226 -7.43 6.76 5.19
C ILE A 226 -8.35 7.99 5.20
N ILE A 227 -9.41 8.00 4.38
CA ILE A 227 -10.41 9.08 4.41
C ILE A 227 -11.13 9.11 5.77
N GLU A 228 -11.53 7.93 6.28
CA GLU A 228 -12.17 7.78 7.59
C GLU A 228 -11.24 8.25 8.71
N VAL A 229 -9.98 7.80 8.70
CA VAL A 229 -8.93 8.22 9.63
C VAL A 229 -8.71 9.73 9.56
N GLY A 230 -8.70 10.32 8.37
CA GLY A 230 -8.56 11.77 8.20
C GLY A 230 -9.70 12.54 8.87
N ARG A 231 -10.93 12.06 8.77
CA ARG A 231 -12.09 12.68 9.41
C ARG A 231 -12.06 12.54 10.93
N GLU A 232 -11.64 11.39 11.43
CA GLU A 232 -11.64 11.08 12.86
C GLU A 232 -10.47 11.74 13.60
N TYR A 233 -9.25 11.68 13.05
CA TYR A 233 -8.02 12.07 13.76
C TYR A 233 -7.38 13.37 13.25
N PHE A 234 -7.68 13.81 12.02
CA PHE A 234 -6.99 14.94 11.36
C PHE A 234 -7.90 16.13 11.04
N GLY A 235 -9.14 16.13 11.54
CA GLY A 235 -10.07 17.23 11.33
C GLY A 235 -10.42 17.46 9.84
N MET A 236 -10.33 16.42 9.01
CA MET A 236 -10.63 16.48 7.56
C MET A 236 -12.15 16.51 7.29
N ASN A 237 -12.84 17.46 7.92
CA ASN A 237 -14.29 17.70 7.83
C ASN A 237 -14.59 19.07 7.19
N LEU A 238 -13.69 19.55 6.33
CA LEU A 238 -13.79 20.84 5.66
C LEU A 238 -15.00 20.85 4.72
N ALA A 239 -15.82 21.90 4.78
CA ALA A 239 -17.06 21.99 4.00
C ALA A 239 -16.81 22.08 2.49
N ASN A 240 -15.63 22.56 2.09
CA ASN A 240 -15.21 22.71 0.70
C ASN A 240 -14.42 21.50 0.16
N LEU A 241 -14.19 20.44 0.95
CA LEU A 241 -13.45 19.26 0.54
C LEU A 241 -14.37 18.10 0.14
N ASN A 242 -14.30 17.71 -1.14
CA ASN A 242 -14.87 16.47 -1.66
C ASN A 242 -13.81 15.37 -1.65
N ALA A 243 -13.86 14.47 -0.66
CA ALA A 243 -12.96 13.32 -0.59
C ALA A 243 -13.56 12.11 -1.31
N TYR A 244 -12.91 11.65 -2.39
CA TYR A 244 -13.31 10.51 -3.20
C TYR A 244 -12.40 9.30 -2.94
N ALA A 245 -13.02 8.18 -2.56
CA ALA A 245 -12.34 6.90 -2.35
C ALA A 245 -12.10 6.17 -3.69
N VAL A 246 -11.18 6.68 -4.50
CA VAL A 246 -10.86 6.16 -5.85
C VAL A 246 -9.38 6.34 -6.18
N ASP A 247 -8.88 5.54 -7.13
CA ASP A 247 -7.56 5.80 -7.73
C ASP A 247 -7.52 7.22 -8.32
N GLY A 248 -6.45 7.97 -8.04
CA GLY A 248 -6.40 9.38 -8.39
C GLY A 248 -6.26 9.67 -9.89
N ARG A 249 -5.67 8.76 -10.68
CA ARG A 249 -5.66 8.91 -12.14
C ARG A 249 -7.06 8.66 -12.70
N TRP A 250 -7.74 7.63 -12.22
CA TRP A 250 -9.12 7.35 -12.61
C TRP A 250 -10.07 8.48 -12.18
N GLY A 251 -9.96 8.95 -10.93
CA GLY A 251 -10.75 10.04 -10.39
C GLY A 251 -10.64 11.32 -11.21
N LEU A 252 -9.41 11.71 -11.58
CA LEU A 252 -9.18 12.84 -12.47
C LEU A 252 -9.76 12.59 -13.87
N PHE A 253 -9.54 11.41 -14.46
CA PHE A 253 -10.08 11.05 -15.78
C PHE A 253 -11.61 11.13 -15.88
N THR A 254 -12.31 10.83 -14.79
CA THR A 254 -13.77 10.91 -14.73
C THR A 254 -14.30 12.27 -14.26
N SER A 255 -13.42 13.20 -13.91
CA SER A 255 -13.82 14.53 -13.47
C SER A 255 -14.32 15.35 -14.66
N GLU A 256 -15.37 16.15 -14.44
CA GLU A 256 -15.84 17.14 -15.41
C GLU A 256 -15.29 18.55 -15.11
N ASN A 257 -14.49 18.67 -14.04
CA ASN A 257 -13.98 19.96 -13.56
C ASN A 257 -12.61 20.31 -14.17
N GLN A 258 -12.36 21.61 -14.27
CA GLN A 258 -11.05 22.19 -14.53
C GLN A 258 -10.47 22.76 -13.24
N TYR A 259 -9.15 22.71 -13.09
CA TYR A 259 -8.45 23.03 -11.85
C TYR A 259 -7.38 24.11 -12.08
N THR A 260 -7.28 25.05 -11.14
CA THR A 260 -6.18 26.03 -11.11
C THR A 260 -4.93 25.41 -10.49
N LEU A 261 -5.11 24.40 -9.63
CA LEU A 261 -4.01 23.64 -9.04
C LEU A 261 -4.35 22.14 -9.03
N ILE A 262 -3.49 21.34 -9.66
CA ILE A 262 -3.47 19.89 -9.47
C ILE A 262 -2.21 19.54 -8.67
N GLY A 263 -2.39 19.07 -7.44
CA GLY A 263 -1.33 18.56 -6.58
C GLY A 263 -1.26 17.04 -6.65
N VAL A 264 -0.08 16.48 -6.96
CA VAL A 264 0.18 15.04 -6.91
C VAL A 264 1.05 14.73 -5.69
N ASP A 265 0.43 14.13 -4.67
CA ASP A 265 1.06 13.68 -3.41
C ASP A 265 0.78 12.19 -3.13
N ALA A 266 0.73 11.37 -4.19
CA ALA A 266 0.47 9.93 -4.09
C ALA A 266 1.75 9.11 -3.77
N TYR A 267 2.52 9.54 -2.77
CA TYR A 267 3.80 8.92 -2.45
C TYR A 267 3.64 7.62 -1.67
N ARG A 268 4.23 6.52 -2.16
CA ARG A 268 4.39 5.27 -1.43
C ARG A 268 5.89 4.96 -1.32
N PRO A 269 6.57 5.35 -0.21
CA PRO A 269 8.01 5.12 -0.10
C PRO A 269 8.34 3.65 -0.43
N PRO A 270 9.28 3.37 -1.37
CA PRO A 270 10.27 4.27 -1.95
C PRO A 270 9.93 4.90 -3.33
N TYR A 271 8.72 4.78 -3.88
CA TYR A 271 8.42 5.21 -5.26
C TYR A 271 7.07 5.93 -5.45
N ILE A 272 6.94 6.64 -6.57
CA ILE A 272 5.68 7.20 -7.07
C ILE A 272 5.05 6.13 -7.98
N PRO A 273 3.75 5.79 -7.86
CA PRO A 273 3.10 4.82 -8.73
C PRO A 273 3.38 5.11 -10.21
N TRP A 274 3.87 4.11 -10.94
CA TRP A 274 4.40 4.29 -12.31
C TRP A 274 3.37 4.92 -13.27
N HIS A 275 2.08 4.62 -13.08
CA HIS A 275 0.99 5.14 -13.90
C HIS A 275 0.70 6.63 -13.64
N LEU A 276 1.32 7.24 -12.64
CA LEU A 276 1.28 8.68 -12.33
C LEU A 276 2.56 9.40 -12.81
N THR A 277 3.45 8.71 -13.52
CA THR A 277 4.72 9.27 -14.02
C THR A 277 4.86 9.14 -15.54
N THR A 278 3.76 8.85 -16.25
CA THR A 278 3.77 8.64 -17.71
C THR A 278 3.36 9.91 -18.47
N GLN A 279 3.71 9.97 -19.76
CA GLN A 279 3.31 11.08 -20.63
C GLN A 279 1.78 11.20 -20.68
N GLU A 280 1.06 10.09 -20.76
CA GLU A 280 -0.41 10.06 -20.83
C GLU A 280 -1.05 10.58 -19.55
N PHE A 281 -0.44 10.34 -18.38
CA PHE A 281 -0.93 10.93 -17.14
C PHE A 281 -0.72 12.44 -17.14
N PHE A 282 0.44 12.93 -17.58
CA PHE A 282 0.67 14.37 -17.67
C PHE A 282 -0.23 15.04 -18.71
N GLN A 283 -0.52 14.36 -19.82
CA GLN A 283 -1.50 14.83 -20.81
C GLN A 283 -2.88 14.97 -20.17
N LEU A 284 -3.32 13.95 -19.42
CA LEU A 284 -4.56 13.99 -18.65
C LEU A 284 -4.59 15.16 -17.66
N THR A 285 -3.51 15.39 -16.92
CA THR A 285 -3.46 16.55 -16.01
C THR A 285 -3.57 17.86 -16.75
N LYS A 286 -2.90 18.01 -17.89
CA LYS A 286 -2.96 19.23 -18.70
C LYS A 286 -4.36 19.50 -19.25
N GLU A 287 -5.08 18.45 -19.63
CA GLU A 287 -6.48 18.54 -20.10
C GLU A 287 -7.47 18.98 -19.02
N HIS A 288 -7.09 18.86 -17.75
CA HIS A 288 -7.91 19.25 -16.58
C HIS A 288 -7.37 20.51 -15.87
N LEU A 289 -6.35 21.16 -16.42
CA LEU A 289 -5.89 22.46 -15.93
C LEU A 289 -6.59 23.58 -16.71
N ASP A 290 -7.02 24.60 -15.98
CA ASP A 290 -7.44 25.85 -16.61
C ASP A 290 -6.25 26.60 -17.25
N ASP A 291 -6.53 27.71 -17.94
CA ASP A 291 -5.50 28.49 -18.67
C ASP A 291 -4.39 29.05 -17.75
N ASN A 292 -4.67 29.22 -16.46
CA ASN A 292 -3.72 29.66 -15.42
C ASN A 292 -3.35 28.50 -14.47
N GLY A 293 -3.64 27.27 -14.86
CA GLY A 293 -3.51 26.10 -14.02
C GLY A 293 -2.07 25.64 -13.89
N VAL A 294 -1.72 25.17 -12.70
CA VAL A 294 -0.40 24.59 -12.41
C VAL A 294 -0.50 23.15 -11.94
N LEU A 295 0.43 22.32 -12.40
CA LEU A 295 0.68 20.99 -11.87
C LEU A 295 1.85 21.05 -10.88
N VAL A 296 1.62 20.58 -9.64
CA VAL A 296 2.66 20.45 -8.63
C VAL A 296 2.78 18.99 -8.22
N ILE A 297 4.00 18.46 -8.20
CA ILE A 297 4.26 17.05 -7.90
C ILE A 297 5.27 16.95 -6.75
N ASN A 298 4.92 16.23 -5.69
CA ASN A 298 5.88 15.86 -4.65
C ASN A 298 6.79 14.73 -5.16
N VAL A 299 8.11 14.99 -5.21
CA VAL A 299 9.11 14.02 -5.63
C VAL A 299 10.19 13.88 -4.57
N GLY A 300 10.12 12.78 -3.80
CA GLY A 300 11.17 12.40 -2.87
C GLY A 300 12.45 12.00 -3.59
N ARG A 301 13.61 12.46 -3.09
CA ARG A 301 14.92 12.05 -3.61
C ARG A 301 15.96 11.85 -2.51
N SER A 302 17.00 11.08 -2.83
CA SER A 302 18.23 11.06 -2.02
C SER A 302 18.97 12.40 -2.14
N PRO A 303 19.75 12.81 -1.11
CA PRO A 303 20.59 14.01 -1.19
C PRO A 303 21.52 14.05 -2.39
N THR A 304 21.99 12.90 -2.88
CA THR A 304 22.99 12.80 -3.95
C THR A 304 22.46 12.25 -5.28
N ASP A 305 21.21 11.79 -5.34
CA ASP A 305 20.63 11.19 -6.55
C ASP A 305 19.45 12.04 -7.05
N ARG A 306 19.51 12.43 -8.33
CA ARG A 306 18.48 13.20 -9.03
C ARG A 306 17.83 12.45 -10.20
N SER A 307 18.24 11.20 -10.46
CA SER A 307 17.79 10.42 -11.61
C SER A 307 16.27 10.36 -11.74
N LEU A 308 15.54 10.16 -10.62
CA LEU A 308 14.07 10.18 -10.60
C LEU A 308 13.52 11.54 -11.05
N ILE A 309 14.05 12.64 -10.51
CA ILE A 309 13.63 14.00 -10.88
C ILE A 309 13.90 14.25 -12.36
N ASP A 310 15.10 13.92 -12.83
CA ASP A 310 15.50 14.17 -14.21
C ASP A 310 14.65 13.37 -15.20
N GLY A 311 14.29 12.12 -14.85
CA GLY A 311 13.34 11.30 -15.62
C GLY A 311 11.93 11.90 -15.64
N LEU A 312 11.41 12.32 -14.48
CA LEU A 312 10.08 12.92 -14.36
C LEU A 312 9.99 14.24 -15.15
N VAL A 313 10.99 15.11 -15.03
CA VAL A 313 11.09 16.37 -15.76
C VAL A 313 11.21 16.14 -17.27
N THR A 314 11.96 15.12 -17.70
CA THR A 314 12.06 14.78 -19.12
C THR A 314 10.70 14.43 -19.70
N THR A 315 9.92 13.61 -19.00
CA THR A 315 8.56 13.24 -19.43
C THR A 315 7.61 14.44 -19.35
N LEU A 316 7.66 15.25 -18.29
CA LEU A 316 6.83 16.48 -18.14
C LEU A 316 7.03 17.45 -19.31
N ARG A 317 8.28 17.67 -19.74
CA ARG A 317 8.62 18.56 -20.86
C ARG A 317 8.10 18.11 -22.23
N THR A 318 7.59 16.88 -22.34
CA THR A 318 6.91 16.42 -23.56
C THR A 318 5.46 16.93 -23.65
N VAL A 319 4.91 17.45 -22.54
CA VAL A 319 3.50 17.87 -22.42
C VAL A 319 3.39 19.35 -22.02
N PHE A 320 4.20 19.78 -21.05
CA PHE A 320 4.21 21.13 -20.50
C PHE A 320 5.36 21.97 -21.10
N PRO A 321 5.15 23.30 -21.26
CA PRO A 321 6.10 24.21 -21.91
C PRO A 321 7.43 24.38 -21.18
#